data_AF-A0A954AML2-F1
#
_entry.id   AF-A0A954AML2-F1
#
_cell.length_a   1.000
_cell.length_b   1.000
_cell.length_c   1.000
_cell.angle_alpha   90.00
_cell.angle_beta   90.00
_cell.angle_gamma   90.00
#
_symmetry.space_group_name_H-M   'P 1'
#
loop_
_entity.id
_entity.type
_entity.pdbx_description
1 polymer ?
#
loop_
_entity_poly.entity_id
_entity_poly.type
_entity_poly.pdbx_seq_one_letter_code
_entity_poly.pdbx_strand_id
1 'polypeptide(L)'
;MRRYRFELESVLRLARLEYKQALAAAGQWIERLDMLRQRGELMRRIVLGEADNAEKSRAPGLYEAYRVTLLDSMRQNDLEVSQAEARLRECRRVLDAKRSRRDALEKLDERRHAAWRVEFEKHEQRELEELASLRSTSARSSIGRADR
;
A
#
# COMPACT_ATOMS: atom_id res chain seq x y z
N MET A 1 -10.59 35.45 -2.66
CA MET A 1 -10.75 33.97 -2.65
C MET A 1 -9.38 33.33 -2.57
N ARG A 2 -9.07 32.57 -1.52
CA ARG A 2 -7.76 31.92 -1.31
C ARG A 2 -7.56 30.87 -2.42
N ARG A 3 -6.56 31.07 -3.28
CA ARG A 3 -6.19 30.14 -4.36
C ARG A 3 -5.61 28.88 -3.72
N TYR A 4 -6.44 27.86 -3.48
CA TYR A 4 -5.97 26.51 -3.22
C TYR A 4 -5.35 25.99 -4.52
N ARG A 5 -4.05 26.25 -4.74
CA ARG A 5 -3.26 25.46 -5.69
C ARG A 5 -3.11 24.08 -5.06
N PHE A 6 -4.03 23.19 -5.40
CA PHE A 6 -3.97 21.79 -5.01
C PHE A 6 -2.78 21.17 -5.75
N GLU A 7 -1.65 21.00 -5.06
CA GLU A 7 -0.45 20.42 -5.65
C GLU A 7 -0.63 18.90 -5.69
N LEU A 8 -0.69 18.33 -6.89
CA LEU A 8 -0.78 16.88 -7.13
C LEU A 8 0.25 16.10 -6.29
N GLU A 9 1.43 16.67 -6.08
CA GLU A 9 2.50 16.09 -5.27
C GLU A 9 2.09 15.88 -3.80
N SER A 10 1.35 16.82 -3.21
CA SER A 10 0.84 16.69 -1.83
C SER A 10 -0.17 15.55 -1.71
N VAL A 11 -1.02 15.37 -2.72
CA VAL A 11 -2.00 14.28 -2.81
C VAL A 11 -1.32 12.94 -2.98
N LEU A 12 -0.30 12.89 -3.84
CA LEU A 12 0.49 11.70 -4.08
C LEU A 12 1.25 11.27 -2.82
N ARG A 13 1.82 12.25 -2.09
CA ARG A 13 2.48 12.00 -0.79
C ARG A 13 1.52 11.40 0.22
N LEU A 14 0.31 11.95 0.32
CA LEU A 14 -0.75 11.42 1.19
C LEU A 14 -1.15 9.99 0.76
N ALA A 15 -1.37 9.75 -0.53
CA ALA A 15 -1.73 8.43 -1.04
C ALA A 15 -0.65 7.37 -0.76
N ARG A 16 0.64 7.73 -0.88
CA ARG A 16 1.77 6.87 -0.52
C ARG A 16 1.79 6.56 0.98
N LEU A 17 1.50 7.54 1.83
CA LEU A 17 1.42 7.33 3.28
C LEU A 17 0.25 6.40 3.64
N GLU A 18 -0.94 6.65 3.10
CA GLU A 18 -2.12 5.80 3.32
C GLU A 18 -1.86 4.35 2.88
N TYR A 19 -1.18 4.15 1.73
CA TYR A 19 -0.79 2.82 1.27
C TYR A 19 0.17 2.13 2.25
N LYS A 20 1.18 2.83 2.75
CA LYS A 20 2.12 2.29 3.75
C LYS A 20 1.41 1.89 5.05
N GLN A 21 0.47 2.71 5.51
CA GLN A 21 -0.34 2.42 6.70
C GLN A 21 -1.22 1.18 6.49
N ALA A 22 -1.89 1.07 5.34
CA ALA A 22 -2.68 -0.10 5.00
C ALA A 22 -1.83 -1.37 4.91
N LEU A 23 -0.60 -1.27 4.38
CA LEU A 23 0.33 -2.38 4.30
C LEU A 23 0.76 -2.85 5.70
N ALA A 24 1.10 -1.91 6.59
CA ALA A 24 1.45 -2.22 7.97
C ALA A 24 0.29 -2.88 8.73
N ALA A 25 -0.94 -2.37 8.56
CA ALA A 25 -2.14 -2.95 9.16
C ALA A 25 -2.37 -4.39 8.67
N ALA A 26 -2.22 -4.66 7.37
CA ALA A 26 -2.31 -6.01 6.83
C ALA A 26 -1.23 -6.94 7.42
N GLY A 27 0.01 -6.44 7.59
CA GLY A 27 1.10 -7.17 8.24
C GLY A 27 0.79 -7.57 9.68
N GLN A 28 0.27 -6.65 10.49
CA GLN A 28 -0.12 -6.92 11.88
C GLN A 28 -1.18 -8.03 11.98
N TRP A 29 -2.15 -8.05 11.07
CA TRP A 29 -3.17 -9.11 11.04
C TRP A 29 -2.63 -10.46 10.56
N ILE A 30 -1.62 -10.48 9.68
CA ILE A 30 -0.92 -11.72 9.31
C ILE A 30 -0.20 -12.30 10.53
N GLU A 31 0.60 -11.49 11.21
CA GLU A 31 1.33 -11.92 12.43
C GLU A 31 0.37 -12.41 13.52
N ARG A 32 -0.74 -11.69 13.73
CA ARG A 32 -1.78 -12.09 14.69
C ARG A 32 -2.42 -13.43 14.30
N LEU A 33 -2.71 -13.64 13.03
CA LEU A 33 -3.30 -14.88 12.54
C LEU A 33 -2.35 -16.07 12.73
N ASP A 34 -1.07 -15.88 12.42
CA ASP A 34 -0.04 -16.92 12.61
C ASP A 34 0.10 -17.30 14.09
N MET A 35 0.13 -16.31 14.99
CA MET A 35 0.14 -16.54 16.44
C MET A 35 -1.08 -17.35 16.90
N LEU A 36 -2.28 -17.00 16.44
CA LEU A 36 -3.51 -17.70 16.82
C LEU A 36 -3.55 -19.13 16.29
N ARG A 37 -3.02 -19.37 15.09
CA ARG A 37 -2.89 -20.71 14.51
C ARG A 37 -1.91 -21.58 15.29
N GLN A 38 -0.74 -21.04 15.63
CA GLN A 38 0.25 -21.74 16.46
C GLN A 38 -0.31 -22.07 17.85
N ARG A 39 -1.02 -21.13 18.48
CA ARG A 39 -1.72 -21.37 19.75
C ARG A 39 -2.76 -22.49 19.63
N GLY A 40 -3.56 -22.48 18.56
CA GLY A 40 -4.56 -23.52 18.30
C GLY A 40 -3.94 -24.89 18.07
N GLU A 41 -2.83 -24.97 17.35
CA GLU A 41 -2.06 -26.22 17.17
C GLU A 41 -1.50 -26.75 18.49
N LEU A 42 -0.96 -25.88 19.33
CA LEU A 42 -0.49 -26.27 20.66
C LEU A 42 -1.63 -26.84 21.51
N MET A 43 -2.79 -26.18 21.54
CA MET A 43 -3.98 -26.66 22.26
C MET A 43 -4.44 -28.03 21.73
N ARG A 44 -4.45 -28.24 20.40
CA ARG A 44 -4.76 -29.53 19.79
C ARG A 44 -3.80 -30.64 20.24
N ARG A 45 -2.50 -30.36 20.30
CA ARG A 45 -1.50 -31.32 20.80
C ARG A 45 -1.71 -31.66 22.27
N ILE A 46 -2.05 -30.66 23.10
CA ILE A 46 -2.38 -30.88 24.51
C ILE A 46 -3.61 -31.79 24.63
N VAL A 47 -4.70 -31.50 23.91
CA VAL A 47 -5.91 -32.35 23.93
C VAL A 47 -5.62 -33.79 23.53
N LEU A 48 -4.82 -33.99 22.47
CA LEU A 48 -4.45 -35.34 22.01
C LEU A 48 -3.60 -36.08 23.05
N GLY A 49 -2.64 -35.40 23.69
CA GLY A 49 -1.82 -36.00 24.75
C GLY A 49 -2.58 -36.25 26.06
N GLU A 50 -3.62 -35.47 26.34
CA GLU A 50 -4.50 -35.65 27.49
C GLU A 50 -5.44 -36.85 27.33
N ALA A 51 -5.85 -37.18 26.09
CA ALA A 51 -6.71 -38.34 25.83
C ALA A 51 -6.09 -39.66 26.32
N ASP A 52 -4.77 -39.80 26.23
CA ASP A 52 -4.03 -40.98 26.70
C ASP A 52 -3.90 -41.06 28.23
N ASN A 53 -4.13 -39.95 28.95
CA ASN A 53 -4.03 -39.85 30.40
C ASN A 53 -5.39 -39.97 31.13
N ALA A 54 -6.50 -39.88 30.39
CA ALA A 54 -7.86 -39.98 30.92
C ALA A 54 -8.09 -41.25 31.72
N GLU A 55 -7.62 -42.40 31.22
CA GLU A 55 -7.81 -43.73 31.82
C GLU A 55 -7.03 -43.93 33.13
N LYS A 56 -6.02 -43.09 33.41
CA LYS A 56 -5.15 -43.22 34.59
C LYS A 56 -5.46 -42.19 35.69
N SER A 57 -6.47 -41.34 35.47
CA SER A 57 -6.79 -40.26 36.42
C SER A 57 -7.40 -40.81 37.70
N ARG A 58 -6.85 -40.39 38.85
CA ARG A 58 -7.41 -40.69 40.19
C ARG A 58 -8.64 -39.84 40.53
N ALA A 59 -8.96 -38.81 39.74
CA ALA A 59 -10.07 -37.89 39.96
C ALA A 59 -10.79 -37.57 38.63
N PRO A 60 -11.71 -38.44 38.19
CA PRO A 60 -12.33 -38.34 36.86
C PRO A 60 -13.14 -37.05 36.67
N GLY A 61 -13.84 -36.56 37.71
CA GLY A 61 -14.62 -35.32 37.62
C GLY A 61 -13.77 -34.06 37.41
N LEU A 62 -12.56 -33.99 38.00
CA LEU A 62 -11.63 -32.88 37.78
C LEU A 62 -11.04 -32.93 36.36
N TYR A 63 -10.73 -34.14 35.88
CA TYR A 63 -10.25 -34.34 34.52
C TYR A 63 -11.31 -33.94 33.48
N GLU A 64 -12.57 -34.30 33.71
CA GLU A 64 -13.68 -33.91 32.84
C GLU A 64 -13.90 -32.40 32.81
N ALA A 65 -13.88 -31.73 33.96
CA ALA A 65 -13.98 -30.26 34.04
C ALA A 65 -12.82 -29.55 33.31
N TYR A 66 -11.60 -30.07 33.46
CA TYR A 66 -10.42 -29.57 32.74
C TYR A 66 -10.57 -29.76 31.22
N ARG A 67 -11.00 -30.94 30.76
CA ARG A 67 -11.22 -31.23 29.35
C ARG A 67 -12.28 -30.29 28.73
N VAL A 68 -13.38 -30.04 29.43
CA VAL A 68 -14.41 -29.09 28.98
C VAL A 68 -13.82 -27.68 28.82
N THR A 69 -13.06 -27.22 29.81
CA THR A 69 -12.39 -25.91 29.76
C THR A 69 -11.41 -25.79 28.59
N LEU A 70 -10.67 -26.86 28.31
CA LEU A 70 -9.71 -26.91 27.21
C LEU A 70 -10.42 -26.89 25.84
N LEU A 71 -11.54 -27.61 25.70
CA LEU A 71 -12.37 -27.59 24.49
C LEU A 71 -13.01 -26.21 24.25
N ASP A 72 -13.48 -25.54 25.30
CA ASP A 72 -14.03 -24.19 25.18
C ASP A 72 -12.93 -23.18 24.82
N SER A 73 -11.74 -23.31 25.39
CA SER A 73 -10.57 -22.51 25.01
C SER A 73 -10.18 -22.69 23.54
N MET A 74 -10.30 -23.91 23.01
CA MET A 74 -10.09 -24.19 21.58
C MET A 74 -11.16 -23.54 20.71
N ARG A 75 -12.44 -23.68 21.06
CA ARG A 75 -13.54 -23.02 20.33
C ARG A 75 -13.36 -21.51 20.30
N GLN A 76 -12.96 -20.92 21.42
CA GLN A 76 -12.67 -19.49 21.49
C GLN A 76 -11.49 -19.12 20.58
N ASN A 77 -10.41 -19.92 20.56
CA ASN A 77 -9.29 -19.69 19.65
C ASN A 77 -9.72 -19.78 18.18
N ASP A 78 -10.57 -20.74 17.81
CA ASP A 78 -11.09 -20.88 16.45
C ASP A 78 -11.97 -19.67 16.05
N LEU A 79 -12.77 -19.14 16.98
CA LEU A 79 -13.51 -17.89 16.77
C LEU A 79 -12.57 -16.70 16.56
N GLU A 80 -11.51 -16.57 17.37
CA GLU A 80 -10.49 -15.53 17.21
C GLU A 80 -9.78 -15.64 15.86
N VAL A 81 -9.45 -16.86 15.40
CA VAL A 81 -8.89 -17.10 14.07
C VAL A 81 -9.85 -16.63 12.98
N SER A 82 -11.13 -17.03 13.05
CA SER A 82 -12.14 -16.62 12.07
C SER A 82 -12.30 -15.10 11.98
N GLN A 83 -12.30 -14.43 13.14
CA GLN A 83 -12.35 -12.96 13.20
C GLN A 83 -11.09 -12.33 12.60
N ALA A 84 -9.90 -12.84 12.92
CA ALA A 84 -8.64 -12.36 12.35
C ALA A 84 -8.60 -12.56 10.83
N GLU A 85 -9.10 -13.68 10.29
CA GLU A 85 -9.21 -13.92 8.85
C GLU A 85 -10.18 -12.94 8.17
N ALA A 86 -11.32 -12.65 8.81
CA ALA A 86 -12.25 -11.63 8.32
C ALA A 86 -11.59 -10.25 8.27
N ARG A 87 -10.88 -9.85 9.33
CA ARG A 87 -10.14 -8.59 9.40
C ARG A 87 -9.02 -8.52 8.36
N LEU A 88 -8.27 -9.60 8.17
CA LEU A 88 -7.22 -9.65 7.15
C LEU A 88 -7.80 -9.49 5.74
N ARG A 89 -8.95 -10.09 5.44
CA ARG A 89 -9.65 -9.88 4.16
C ARG A 89 -10.08 -8.43 3.96
N GLU A 90 -10.59 -7.79 5.01
CA GLU A 90 -10.94 -6.37 4.99
C GLU A 90 -9.69 -5.50 4.74
N CYS A 91 -8.60 -5.74 5.46
CA CYS A 91 -7.33 -5.03 5.26
C CYS A 91 -6.77 -5.21 3.86
N ARG A 92 -6.87 -6.41 3.26
CA ARG A 92 -6.45 -6.65 1.87
C ARG A 92 -7.26 -5.84 0.88
N ARG A 93 -8.59 -5.79 1.04
CA ARG A 93 -9.46 -4.96 0.18
C ARG A 93 -9.10 -3.47 0.28
N VAL A 94 -8.84 -2.98 1.50
CA VAL A 94 -8.40 -1.59 1.71
C VAL A 94 -7.04 -1.36 1.06
N LEU A 95 -6.09 -2.27 1.25
CA LEU A 95 -4.75 -2.18 0.64
C LEU A 95 -4.82 -2.11 -0.89
N ASP A 96 -5.63 -2.96 -1.52
CA ASP A 96 -5.82 -2.98 -2.97
C ASP A 96 -6.42 -1.66 -3.48
N ALA A 97 -7.43 -1.13 -2.77
CA ALA A 97 -8.02 0.16 -3.09
C ALA A 97 -7.01 1.31 -2.96
N LYS A 98 -6.20 1.32 -1.89
CA LYS A 98 -5.15 2.33 -1.68
C LYS A 98 -4.03 2.21 -2.71
N ARG A 99 -3.65 0.99 -3.09
CA ARG A 99 -2.67 0.72 -4.15
C ARG A 99 -3.16 1.27 -5.48
N SER A 100 -4.39 0.92 -5.88
CA SER A 100 -4.99 1.40 -7.13
C SER A 100 -5.05 2.93 -7.18
N ARG A 101 -5.46 3.58 -6.08
CA ARG A 101 -5.49 5.04 -5.96
C ARG A 101 -4.10 5.65 -6.13
N ARG A 102 -3.07 5.11 -5.46
CA ARG A 102 -1.69 5.57 -5.58
C ARG A 102 -1.20 5.44 -7.02
N ASP A 103 -1.38 4.27 -7.64
CA ASP A 103 -0.90 3.99 -9.00
C ASP A 103 -1.59 4.89 -10.03
N ALA A 104 -2.87 5.22 -9.83
CA ALA A 104 -3.59 6.18 -10.67
C ALA A 104 -3.02 7.62 -10.55
N LEU A 105 -2.66 8.05 -9.34
CA LEU A 105 -2.04 9.35 -9.10
C LEU A 105 -0.62 9.43 -9.66
N GLU A 106 0.16 8.35 -9.55
CA GLU A 106 1.50 8.27 -10.14
C GLU A 106 1.44 8.38 -11.67
N LYS A 107 0.52 7.66 -12.32
CA LYS A 107 0.28 7.80 -13.76
C LYS A 107 -0.15 9.20 -14.17
N LEU A 108 -0.94 9.88 -13.34
CA LEU A 108 -1.37 11.25 -13.62
C LEU A 108 -0.17 12.21 -13.55
N ASP A 109 0.70 12.02 -12.57
CA ASP A 109 1.92 12.82 -12.38
C ASP A 109 2.91 12.62 -13.52
N GLU A 110 3.12 11.36 -13.95
CA GLU A 110 3.93 11.01 -15.12
C GLU A 110 3.44 11.71 -16.39
N ARG A 111 2.12 11.70 -16.64
CA ARG A 111 1.52 12.39 -17.79
C ARG A 111 1.71 13.89 -17.72
N ARG A 112 1.59 14.49 -16.54
CA ARG A 112 1.82 15.92 -16.33
C ARG A 112 3.28 16.30 -16.63
N HIS A 113 4.24 15.49 -16.17
CA HIS A 113 5.65 15.69 -16.47
C HIS A 113 5.98 15.48 -17.96
N ALA A 114 5.34 14.52 -18.63
CA ALA A 114 5.48 14.33 -20.07
C ALA A 114 4.93 15.55 -20.85
N ALA A 115 3.74 16.05 -20.49
CA ALA A 115 3.17 17.24 -21.12
C ALA A 115 4.05 18.48 -20.92
N TRP A 116 4.56 18.70 -19.71
CA TRP A 116 5.47 19.81 -19.42
C TRP A 116 6.76 19.73 -20.24
N ARG A 117 7.35 18.53 -20.40
CA ARG A 117 8.55 18.34 -21.24
C ARG A 117 8.28 18.73 -22.70
N VAL A 118 7.16 18.29 -23.26
CA VAL A 118 6.79 18.64 -24.65
C VAL A 118 6.56 20.13 -24.81
N GLU A 119 5.92 20.79 -23.85
CA GLU A 119 5.73 22.25 -23.89
C GLU A 119 7.05 23.00 -23.76
N PHE A 120 7.95 22.54 -22.89
CA PHE A 120 9.28 23.10 -22.72
C PHE A 120 10.14 22.97 -23.98
N GLU A 121 10.19 21.78 -24.59
CA GLU A 121 10.91 21.54 -25.85
C GLU A 121 10.37 22.43 -26.99
N LYS A 122 9.05 22.59 -27.08
CA LYS A 122 8.43 23.52 -28.06
C LYS A 122 8.80 24.97 -27.81
N HIS A 123 8.91 25.38 -26.55
CA HIS A 123 9.31 26.73 -26.19
C HIS A 123 10.78 26.98 -26.54
N GLU A 124 11.66 26.07 -26.15
CA GLU A 124 13.08 26.11 -26.47
C GLU A 124 13.31 26.14 -27.99
N GLN A 125 12.57 25.31 -28.76
CA GLN A 125 12.67 25.33 -30.21
C GLN A 125 12.24 26.67 -30.82
N ARG A 126 11.16 27.28 -30.31
CA ARG A 126 10.74 28.63 -30.76
C ARG A 126 11.78 29.69 -30.45
N GLU A 127 12.37 29.67 -29.25
CA GLU A 127 13.44 30.60 -28.89
C GLU A 127 14.67 30.45 -29.81
N LEU A 128 15.04 29.20 -30.14
CA LEU A 128 16.13 28.92 -31.08
C LEU A 128 15.82 29.41 -32.50
N GLU A 129 14.58 29.20 -32.98
CA GLU A 129 14.12 29.69 -34.29
C GLU A 129 14.10 31.22 -34.34
N GLU A 130 13.65 31.89 -33.28
CA GLU A 130 13.70 33.35 -33.15
C GLU A 130 15.14 33.87 -33.18
N LEU A 131 16.05 33.27 -32.42
CA LEU A 131 17.48 33.64 -32.42
C LEU A 131 18.14 33.44 -33.79
N ALA A 132 17.84 32.33 -34.48
CA ALA A 132 18.31 32.06 -35.83
C ALA A 132 17.78 33.11 -36.83
N SER A 133 16.50 33.46 -36.71
CA SER A 133 15.87 34.48 -37.56
C SER A 133 16.57 35.84 -37.40
N LEU A 134 16.82 36.28 -36.16
CA LEU A 134 17.49 37.54 -35.84
C LEU A 134 18.91 37.61 -36.41
N ARG A 135 19.68 36.52 -36.31
CA ARG A 135 21.02 36.41 -36.93
C ARG A 135 20.96 36.51 -38.45
N SER A 136 19.99 35.87 -39.08
CA SER A 136 19.84 35.89 -40.54
C SER A 136 19.45 37.28 -41.08
N THR A 137 18.59 38.02 -40.36
CA THR A 137 18.27 39.41 -40.69
C THR A 137 19.44 40.36 -40.48
N SER A 138 20.24 40.17 -39.42
CA SER A 138 21.47 40.93 -39.18
C SER A 138 22.53 40.69 -40.27
N ALA A 139 22.65 39.46 -40.78
CA ALA A 139 23.57 39.11 -41.86
C ALA A 139 23.13 39.64 -43.23
N ARG A 140 21.81 39.78 -43.48
CA ARG A 140 21.30 40.40 -44.71
C ARG A 140 21.43 41.93 -44.72
N SER A 141 21.34 42.60 -43.57
CA SER A 141 21.50 44.07 -43.52
C SER A 141 22.94 44.53 -43.68
N SER A 142 23.94 43.70 -43.38
CA SER A 142 25.36 44.01 -43.57
C SER A 142 25.81 43.84 -45.04
N ILE A 143 25.18 42.94 -45.79
CA ILE A 143 25.47 42.74 -47.23
C ILE A 143 24.97 43.92 -48.07
N GLY A 144 23.82 44.52 -47.72
CA GLY A 144 23.27 45.70 -48.43
C GLY A 144 23.94 47.05 -48.13
N ARG A 145 24.93 47.10 -47.22
CA ARG A 145 25.69 48.34 -46.91
C ARG A 145 27.09 48.39 -47.53
N ALA A 146 27.55 47.31 -48.17
CA ALA A 146 28.88 47.28 -48.79
C ALA A 146 28.91 47.85 -50.23
N ASP A 147 27.77 48.16 -50.84
CA ASP A 147 27.64 48.66 -52.22
C ASP A 147 27.15 50.12 -52.32
N ARG A 148 27.50 50.99 -51.35
CA ARG A 148 27.31 52.45 -51.49
C ARG A 148 28.57 53.22 -51.14
#